data_AF-V9EDE8-F1
#
_entry.id   AF-V9EDE8-F1
#
_cell.length_a   1.000
_cell.length_b   1.000
_cell.length_c   1.000
_cell.angle_alpha   90.00
_cell.angle_beta   90.00
_cell.angle_gamma   90.00
#
_symmetry.space_group_name_H-M   'P 1'
#
loop_
_entity.id
_entity.type
_entity.pdbx_description
1 polymer ?
#
loop_
_entity_poly.entity_id
_entity_poly.type
_entity_poly.pdbx_seq_one_letter_code
_entity_poly.pdbx_strand_id
1 'polypeptide(L)'
;MPKRLSVAPALVDDGSTVSMERSAMEAMGITHGDVVLLAQGGRKTVALARIDASDEAQPEVARVSTIMRRNLRLNIGDDITVTGLGSDVPNGKFIRVLPIDDTVDKEMMGEGLFENYLQPYFADAFRPVQQGDLLLVCCQEGGPDVEFVVVETDPKPHCIVGPKTDIFYNGAPVSRQDVL
;
A
#
# COMPACT_ATOMS: atom_id res chain seq x y z
N MET A 1 4.34 -1.75 22.46
CA MET A 1 5.23 -0.60 22.17
C MET A 1 5.60 -0.66 20.69
N PRO A 2 5.73 0.47 19.99
CA PRO A 2 6.18 0.46 18.59
C PRO A 2 7.59 -0.16 18.51
N LYS A 3 7.75 -1.21 17.68
CA LYS A 3 9.04 -1.85 17.46
C LYS A 3 9.64 -1.29 16.17
N ARG A 4 10.95 -1.04 16.19
CA ARG A 4 11.72 -0.73 15.00
C ARG A 4 12.21 -2.03 14.38
N LEU A 5 11.98 -2.19 13.09
CA LEU A 5 12.47 -3.32 12.29
C LEU A 5 13.34 -2.78 11.17
N SER A 6 14.36 -3.54 10.77
CA SER A 6 15.17 -3.23 9.60
C SER A 6 14.43 -3.65 8.34
N VAL A 7 14.51 -2.83 7.29
CA VAL A 7 13.79 -3.02 6.03
C VAL A 7 14.56 -3.99 5.13
N ALA A 8 13.89 -5.07 4.71
CA ALA A 8 14.35 -5.99 3.68
C ALA A 8 13.43 -5.96 2.44
N PRO A 9 13.90 -6.45 1.28
CA PRO A 9 13.05 -6.64 0.11
C PRO A 9 11.88 -7.61 0.37
N ALA A 10 10.71 -7.25 -0.16
CA ALA A 10 9.56 -8.14 -0.25
C ALA A 10 9.89 -9.39 -1.09
N LEU A 11 9.36 -10.55 -0.68
CA LEU A 11 9.45 -11.79 -1.47
C LEU A 11 8.49 -11.78 -2.67
N VAL A 12 7.31 -11.17 -2.45
CA VAL A 12 6.31 -10.87 -3.47
C VAL A 12 6.08 -9.36 -3.38
N ASP A 13 6.31 -8.63 -4.46
CA ASP A 13 6.32 -7.15 -4.45
C ASP A 13 4.90 -6.57 -4.51
N ASP A 14 4.08 -6.93 -3.52
CA ASP A 14 2.70 -6.45 -3.37
C ASP A 14 2.63 -5.17 -2.53
N GLY A 15 1.97 -4.14 -3.07
CA GLY A 15 1.87 -2.81 -2.46
C GLY A 15 1.00 -2.72 -1.20
N SER A 16 0.41 -3.83 -0.74
CA SER A 16 -0.55 -3.82 0.37
C SER A 16 -0.20 -4.76 1.51
N THR A 17 0.93 -5.48 1.43
CA THR A 17 1.32 -6.46 2.45
C THR A 17 2.74 -6.21 2.96
N VAL A 18 2.94 -6.42 4.25
CA VAL A 18 4.25 -6.42 4.89
C VAL A 18 4.45 -7.75 5.61
N SER A 19 5.56 -8.42 5.31
CA SER A 19 5.87 -9.71 5.90
C SER A 19 6.87 -9.56 7.03
N MET A 20 6.57 -10.19 8.17
CA MET A 20 7.41 -10.19 9.37
C MET A 20 7.45 -11.59 9.95
N GLU A 21 8.51 -11.91 10.68
CA GLU A 21 8.62 -13.17 11.39
C GLU A 21 7.55 -13.26 12.51
N ARG A 22 7.08 -14.49 12.78
CA ARG A 22 5.96 -14.76 13.70
C ARG A 22 6.21 -14.23 15.12
N SER A 23 7.36 -14.53 15.71
CA SER A 23 7.69 -14.08 17.08
C SER A 23 7.77 -12.55 17.18
N ALA A 24 8.21 -11.87 16.12
CA ALA A 24 8.20 -10.41 16.06
C ALA A 24 6.77 -9.84 16.08
N MET A 25 5.87 -10.44 15.29
CA MET A 25 4.45 -10.07 15.27
C MET A 25 3.79 -10.30 16.64
N GLU A 26 4.00 -11.46 17.25
CA GLU A 26 3.48 -11.81 18.58
C GLU A 26 3.98 -10.85 19.66
N ALA A 27 5.27 -10.51 19.64
CA ALA A 27 5.86 -9.54 20.57
C ALA A 27 5.27 -8.13 20.43
N MET A 28 4.73 -7.78 19.26
CA MET A 28 4.04 -6.52 19.00
C MET A 28 2.52 -6.60 19.21
N GLY A 29 1.97 -7.80 19.47
CA GLY A 29 0.53 -8.03 19.54
C GLY A 29 -0.17 -7.90 18.18
N ILE A 30 0.54 -8.17 17.08
CA ILE A 30 0.01 -8.12 15.71
C ILE A 30 -0.31 -9.55 15.27
N THR A 31 -1.48 -9.74 14.69
CA THR A 31 -1.92 -11.03 14.13
C THR A 31 -1.78 -11.03 12.61
N HIS A 32 -1.65 -12.23 12.02
CA HIS A 32 -1.75 -12.37 10.58
C HIS A 32 -3.10 -11.82 10.08
N GLY A 33 -3.06 -10.91 9.10
CA GLY A 33 -4.26 -10.28 8.57
C GLY A 33 -4.56 -8.91 9.16
N ASP A 34 -3.96 -8.54 10.29
CA ASP A 34 -4.18 -7.22 10.89
C ASP A 34 -3.65 -6.12 9.99
N VAL A 35 -4.30 -4.95 10.05
CA VAL A 35 -3.76 -3.75 9.43
C VAL A 35 -2.69 -3.18 10.36
N VAL A 36 -1.55 -2.82 9.78
CA VAL A 36 -0.44 -2.18 10.47
C VAL A 36 -0.13 -0.83 9.83
N LEU A 37 0.27 0.12 10.68
CA LEU A 37 0.81 1.40 10.30
C LEU A 37 2.34 1.30 10.25
N LEU A 38 2.89 1.56 9.07
CA LEU A 38 4.31 1.72 8.83
C LEU A 38 4.65 3.21 8.84
N ALA A 39 5.63 3.61 9.64
CA ALA A 39 6.00 5.02 9.78
C ALA A 39 7.52 5.24 9.76
N GLN A 40 7.94 6.26 9.01
CA GLN A 40 9.32 6.75 9.00
C GLN A 40 9.36 8.25 8.67
N GLY A 41 10.11 9.03 9.44
CA GLY A 41 10.37 10.44 9.11
C GLY A 41 9.11 11.30 8.93
N GLY A 42 8.03 11.01 9.66
CA GLY A 42 6.73 11.68 9.53
C GLY A 42 5.82 11.14 8.42
N ARG A 43 6.36 10.31 7.52
CA ARG A 43 5.60 9.61 6.48
C ARG A 43 4.97 8.35 7.05
N LYS A 44 3.81 8.00 6.52
CA LYS A 44 2.95 6.92 7.00
C LYS A 44 2.31 6.20 5.83
N THR A 45 2.27 4.88 5.91
CA THR A 45 1.64 3.97 4.94
C THR A 45 0.97 2.86 5.73
N VAL A 46 -0.13 2.31 5.24
CA VAL A 46 -0.83 1.18 5.86
C VAL A 46 -0.66 -0.08 5.03
N ALA A 47 -0.56 -1.23 5.70
CA ALA A 47 -0.40 -2.52 5.04
C ALA A 47 -1.06 -3.63 5.86
N LEU A 48 -1.32 -4.77 5.23
CA LEU A 48 -1.73 -6.00 5.89
C LEU A 48 -0.50 -6.75 6.38
N ALA A 49 -0.50 -7.14 7.65
CA ALA A 49 0.54 -7.99 8.20
C ALA A 49 0.40 -9.42 7.66
N ARG A 50 1.52 -9.98 7.22
CA ARG A 50 1.66 -11.37 6.79
C ARG A 50 2.82 -12.01 7.55
N ILE A 51 2.69 -13.31 7.78
CA ILE A 51 3.76 -14.09 8.38
C ILE A 51 4.77 -14.38 7.27
N ASP A 52 6.02 -14.02 7.49
CA ASP A 52 7.13 -14.47 6.67
C ASP A 52 7.39 -15.95 6.97
N ALA A 53 7.04 -16.81 6.02
CA ALA A 53 7.23 -18.26 6.11
C ALA A 53 8.53 -18.74 5.42
N SER A 54 9.41 -17.81 5.00
CA SER A 54 10.71 -18.17 4.43
C SER A 54 11.70 -18.65 5.50
N ASP A 55 12.64 -19.49 5.08
CA ASP A 55 13.73 -19.96 5.96
C ASP A 55 14.71 -18.84 6.36
N GLU A 56 14.63 -17.67 5.70
CA GLU A 56 15.43 -16.48 5.97
C GLU A 56 14.73 -15.47 6.89
N ALA A 57 13.55 -15.80 7.43
CA ALA A 57 12.78 -14.91 8.28
C ALA A 57 13.56 -14.56 9.58
N GLN A 58 13.68 -13.28 9.88
CA GLN A 58 14.39 -12.77 11.06
C GLN A 58 13.46 -11.90 11.93
N PRO A 59 13.48 -12.03 13.28
CA PRO A 59 12.59 -11.27 14.17
C PRO A 59 12.76 -9.74 14.18
N GLU A 60 13.88 -9.25 13.65
CA GLU A 60 14.21 -7.83 13.55
C GLU A 60 13.95 -7.25 12.15
N VAL A 61 13.44 -8.05 11.21
CA VAL A 61 13.28 -7.67 9.81
C VAL A 61 11.81 -7.54 9.42
N ALA A 62 11.51 -6.48 8.68
CA ALA A 62 10.25 -6.32 7.95
C ALA A 62 10.53 -6.32 6.44
N ARG A 63 9.85 -7.20 5.71
CA ARG A 63 9.92 -7.26 4.25
C ARG A 63 8.88 -6.33 3.64
N VAL A 64 9.36 -5.27 2.97
CA VAL A 64 8.54 -4.16 2.49
C VAL A 64 8.69 -4.02 0.97
N SER A 65 7.56 -3.82 0.28
CA SER A 65 7.53 -3.68 -1.17
C SER A 65 8.20 -2.40 -1.67
N THR A 66 8.59 -2.40 -2.94
CA THR A 66 9.27 -1.28 -3.59
C THR A 66 8.45 0.01 -3.51
N ILE A 67 7.14 -0.07 -3.76
CA ILE A 67 6.26 1.11 -3.73
C ILE A 67 6.09 1.67 -2.31
N MET A 68 5.92 0.80 -1.29
CA MET A 68 5.81 1.26 0.10
C MET A 68 7.11 1.87 0.62
N ARG A 69 8.27 1.32 0.23
CA ARG A 69 9.57 1.94 0.53
C ARG A 69 9.69 3.33 -0.08
N ARG A 70 9.19 3.54 -1.31
CA ARG A 70 9.17 4.85 -1.94
C ARG A 70 8.24 5.83 -1.21
N ASN A 71 7.03 5.40 -0.84
CA ASN A 71 6.09 6.23 -0.05
C ASN A 71 6.73 6.73 1.24
N LEU A 72 7.51 5.87 1.91
CA LEU A 72 8.17 6.16 3.19
C LEU A 72 9.60 6.70 3.06
N ARG A 73 10.14 6.80 1.84
CA ARG A 73 11.53 7.16 1.52
C ARG A 73 12.57 6.31 2.27
N LEU A 74 12.39 4.98 2.21
CA LEU A 74 13.25 3.98 2.83
C LEU A 74 14.15 3.29 1.81
N ASN A 75 15.39 3.00 2.21
CA ASN A 75 16.29 2.06 1.55
C ASN A 75 16.27 0.70 2.26
N ILE A 76 16.85 -0.31 1.61
CA ILE A 76 17.11 -1.61 2.26
C ILE A 76 18.13 -1.37 3.39
N GLY A 77 17.85 -1.92 4.57
CA GLY A 77 18.66 -1.75 5.78
C GLY A 77 18.25 -0.58 6.66
N ASP A 78 17.42 0.35 6.17
CA ASP A 78 16.87 1.43 6.99
C ASP A 78 15.90 0.87 8.06
N ASP A 79 15.70 1.61 9.14
CA ASP A 79 14.73 1.26 10.17
C ASP A 79 13.33 1.79 9.83
N ILE A 80 12.30 1.00 10.12
CA ILE A 80 10.89 1.38 10.03
C ILE A 80 10.18 1.14 11.35
N THR A 81 9.25 2.01 11.72
CA THR A 81 8.39 1.81 12.89
C THR A 81 7.12 1.09 12.48
N VAL A 82 6.83 -0.05 13.11
CA VAL A 82 5.59 -0.81 12.89
C VAL A 82 4.67 -0.68 14.10
N THR A 83 3.41 -0.32 13.85
CA THR A 83 2.35 -0.24 14.87
C THR A 83 1.11 -0.98 14.41
N GLY A 84 0.63 -1.94 15.20
CA GLY A 84 -0.65 -2.60 14.93
C GLY A 84 -1.81 -1.63 15.06
N LEU A 85 -2.62 -1.49 14.00
CA LEU A 85 -3.92 -0.83 14.06
C LEU A 85 -5.04 -1.84 14.38
N GLY A 86 -4.77 -3.13 14.18
CA GLY A 86 -5.71 -4.22 14.42
C GLY A 86 -6.76 -4.33 13.31
N SER A 87 -7.90 -4.94 13.65
CA SER A 87 -9.05 -5.11 12.74
C SER A 87 -10.02 -3.93 12.73
N ASP A 88 -9.74 -2.88 13.50
CA ASP A 88 -10.65 -1.73 13.68
C ASP A 88 -10.55 -0.69 12.56
N VAL A 89 -9.73 -0.94 11.53
CA VAL A 89 -9.66 -0.05 10.38
C VAL A 89 -10.97 -0.11 9.60
N PRO A 90 -11.69 1.02 9.47
CA PRO A 90 -13.00 1.04 8.83
C PRO A 90 -12.90 0.79 7.32
N ASN A 91 -13.95 0.17 6.78
CA ASN A 91 -14.16 0.12 5.33
C ASN A 91 -14.38 1.54 4.80
N GLY A 92 -13.74 1.83 3.67
CA GLY A 92 -13.88 3.11 2.99
C GLY A 92 -15.28 3.27 2.42
N LYS A 93 -15.86 4.46 2.59
CA LYS A 93 -17.03 4.88 1.80
C LYS A 93 -16.59 5.20 0.37
N PHE A 94 -15.53 5.99 0.24
CA PHE A 94 -14.92 6.27 -1.05
C PHE A 94 -13.42 6.53 -0.94
N ILE A 95 -12.74 6.36 -2.06
CA ILE A 95 -11.37 6.81 -2.29
C ILE A 95 -11.29 7.62 -3.58
N ARG A 96 -10.37 8.57 -3.65
CA ARG A 96 -9.99 9.25 -4.89
C ARG A 96 -8.57 8.91 -5.23
N VAL A 97 -8.37 8.35 -6.41
CA VAL A 97 -7.06 8.01 -6.96
C VAL A 97 -6.88 8.72 -8.29
N LEU A 98 -5.67 9.20 -8.56
CA LEU A 98 -5.34 9.80 -9.86
C LEU A 98 -4.03 9.20 -10.37
N PRO A 99 -3.90 8.95 -11.68
CA PRO A 99 -2.67 8.41 -12.24
C PRO A 99 -1.55 9.45 -12.22
N ILE A 100 -0.30 8.99 -12.16
CA ILE A 100 0.88 9.84 -12.32
C ILE A 100 1.14 10.10 -13.80
N ASP A 101 1.36 11.36 -14.14
CA ASP A 101 1.49 11.88 -15.51
C ASP A 101 2.52 11.17 -16.39
N ASP A 102 3.62 10.71 -15.81
CA ASP A 102 4.69 10.00 -16.53
C ASP A 102 4.51 8.48 -16.64
N THR A 103 3.41 7.93 -16.10
CA THR A 103 3.07 6.49 -16.18
C THR A 103 1.79 6.21 -16.94
N VAL A 104 1.09 7.24 -17.42
CA VAL A 104 -0.19 7.08 -18.11
C VAL A 104 -0.20 7.87 -19.41
N ASP A 105 -0.60 7.20 -20.49
CA ASP A 105 -0.87 7.87 -21.76
C ASP A 105 -2.30 8.41 -21.78
N LYS A 106 -2.52 9.52 -22.51
CA LYS A 106 -3.87 10.13 -22.63
C LYS A 106 -4.92 9.15 -23.18
N GLU A 107 -4.49 8.20 -24.00
CA GLU A 107 -5.34 7.17 -24.60
C GLU A 107 -5.80 6.11 -23.57
N MET A 108 -5.05 5.96 -22.47
CA MET A 108 -5.37 5.04 -21.38
C MET A 108 -6.39 5.63 -20.39
N MET A 109 -6.72 6.92 -20.52
CA MET A 109 -7.64 7.61 -19.61
C MET A 109 -9.10 7.24 -19.90
N GLY A 110 -9.96 7.31 -18.87
CA GLY A 110 -11.39 7.01 -18.98
C GLY A 110 -11.74 5.62 -18.45
N GLU A 111 -12.75 4.98 -19.04
CA GLU A 111 -13.30 3.69 -18.54
C GLU A 111 -12.25 2.57 -18.57
N GLY A 112 -11.39 2.51 -19.58
CA GLY A 112 -10.33 1.51 -19.67
C GLY A 112 -9.30 1.59 -18.53
N LEU A 113 -9.06 2.78 -17.95
CA LEU A 113 -8.19 2.90 -16.77
C LEU A 113 -8.79 2.20 -15.55
N PHE A 114 -10.10 2.29 -15.40
CA PHE A 114 -10.79 1.64 -14.30
C PHE A 114 -10.89 0.13 -14.52
N GLU A 115 -11.38 -0.30 -15.68
CA GLU A 115 -11.64 -1.72 -15.98
C GLU A 115 -10.35 -2.54 -16.02
N ASN A 116 -9.26 -2.00 -16.61
CA ASN A 116 -8.03 -2.77 -16.81
C ASN A 116 -7.02 -2.67 -15.66
N TYR A 117 -7.15 -1.66 -14.78
CA TYR A 117 -6.19 -1.41 -13.69
C TYR A 117 -6.87 -1.39 -12.32
N LEU A 118 -7.74 -0.41 -12.05
CA LEU A 118 -8.23 -0.18 -10.69
C LEU A 118 -9.20 -1.26 -10.21
N GLN A 119 -10.13 -1.67 -11.06
CA GLN A 119 -11.10 -2.71 -10.74
C GLN A 119 -10.41 -4.04 -10.38
N PRO A 120 -9.53 -4.63 -11.21
CA PRO A 120 -8.85 -5.87 -10.85
C PRO A 120 -7.88 -5.69 -9.67
N TYR A 121 -7.28 -4.52 -9.49
CA TYR A 121 -6.40 -4.26 -8.35
C TYR A 121 -7.14 -4.32 -7.01
N PHE A 122 -8.36 -3.78 -6.93
CA PHE A 122 -9.13 -3.72 -5.69
C PHE A 122 -10.16 -4.84 -5.53
N ALA A 123 -10.49 -5.59 -6.59
CA ALA A 123 -11.44 -6.70 -6.55
C ALA A 123 -11.04 -7.76 -5.51
N ASP A 124 -11.92 -7.99 -4.53
CA ASP A 124 -11.79 -9.00 -3.46
C ASP A 124 -10.47 -8.99 -2.66
N ALA A 125 -9.69 -7.91 -2.76
CA ALA A 125 -8.36 -7.83 -2.17
C ALA A 125 -8.34 -7.16 -0.79
N PHE A 126 -9.41 -6.42 -0.42
CA PHE A 126 -9.54 -5.71 0.87
C PHE A 126 -8.29 -4.91 1.23
N ARG A 127 -7.73 -4.18 0.25
CA ARG A 127 -6.45 -3.48 0.39
C ARG A 127 -6.61 -2.26 1.30
N PRO A 128 -5.79 -2.12 2.35
CA PRO A 128 -5.73 -0.88 3.11
C PRO A 128 -5.01 0.17 2.26
N VAL A 129 -5.51 1.40 2.28
CA VAL A 129 -4.90 2.54 1.60
C VAL A 129 -4.80 3.73 2.55
N GLN A 130 -3.75 4.52 2.40
CA GLN A 130 -3.54 5.75 3.16
C GLN A 130 -3.47 6.93 2.19
N GLN A 131 -4.11 8.03 2.57
CA GLN A 131 -4.05 9.26 1.80
C GLN A 131 -2.59 9.72 1.61
N GLY A 132 -2.22 9.98 0.36
CA GLY A 132 -0.88 10.38 -0.07
C GLY A 132 0.01 9.23 -0.54
N ASP A 133 -0.40 7.97 -0.36
CA ASP A 133 0.38 6.83 -0.86
C ASP A 133 0.35 6.74 -2.39
N LEU A 134 1.47 6.31 -2.97
CA LEU A 134 1.53 5.81 -4.34
C LEU A 134 1.20 4.32 -4.37
N LEU A 135 0.49 3.90 -5.42
CA LEU A 135 0.12 2.53 -5.73
C LEU A 135 0.70 2.19 -7.10
N LEU A 136 1.37 1.06 -7.22
CA LEU A 136 1.78 0.52 -8.52
C LEU A 136 0.75 -0.53 -8.94
N VAL A 137 0.12 -0.33 -10.10
CA VAL A 137 -0.97 -1.17 -10.58
C VAL A 137 -0.63 -1.75 -11.94
N CYS A 138 -0.56 -3.08 -12.02
CA CYS A 138 -0.33 -3.79 -13.27
C CYS A 138 -1.60 -3.88 -14.10
N CYS A 139 -1.46 -3.78 -15.42
CA CYS A 139 -2.56 -3.97 -16.36
C CYS A 139 -2.99 -5.44 -16.42
N GLN A 140 -4.29 -5.71 -16.29
CA GLN A 140 -4.81 -7.08 -16.45
C GLN A 140 -4.57 -7.66 -17.85
N GLU A 141 -4.54 -6.82 -18.88
CA GLU A 141 -4.35 -7.23 -20.29
C GLU A 141 -2.87 -7.28 -20.73
N GLY A 142 -1.92 -7.06 -19.80
CA GLY A 142 -0.48 -7.11 -20.11
C GLY A 142 0.09 -5.81 -20.71
N GLY A 143 -0.59 -4.68 -20.48
CA GLY A 143 -0.07 -3.34 -20.74
C GLY A 143 0.98 -2.86 -19.71
N PRO A 144 1.50 -1.62 -19.86
CA PRO A 144 2.47 -1.06 -18.91
C PRO A 144 1.85 -0.85 -17.53
N ASP A 145 2.67 -0.93 -16.47
CA ASP A 145 2.24 -0.62 -15.12
C ASP A 145 1.98 0.89 -14.96
N VAL A 146 0.90 1.23 -14.25
CA VAL A 146 0.52 2.62 -13.98
C VAL A 146 0.69 2.91 -12.49
N GLU A 147 1.31 4.04 -12.17
CA GLU A 147 1.34 4.54 -10.79
C GLU A 147 0.12 5.43 -10.54
N PHE A 148 -0.52 5.23 -9.39
CA PHE A 148 -1.61 6.08 -8.92
C PHE A 148 -1.24 6.70 -7.58
N VAL A 149 -1.70 7.93 -7.33
CA VAL A 149 -1.66 8.54 -5.99
C VAL A 149 -3.05 8.49 -5.35
N VAL A 150 -3.11 8.12 -4.08
CA VAL A 150 -4.32 8.21 -3.26
C VAL A 150 -4.49 9.67 -2.82
N VAL A 151 -5.32 10.42 -3.52
CA VAL A 151 -5.55 11.85 -3.24
C VAL A 151 -6.39 12.05 -1.98
N GLU A 152 -7.39 11.19 -1.78
CA GLU A 152 -8.35 11.31 -0.68
C GLU A 152 -8.93 9.95 -0.30
N THR A 153 -9.24 9.79 0.99
CA THR A 153 -9.97 8.65 1.55
C THR A 153 -11.10 9.17 2.44
N ASP A 154 -12.24 8.47 2.46
CA ASP A 154 -13.24 8.61 3.52
C ASP A 154 -13.51 7.24 4.14
N PRO A 155 -13.21 7.03 5.44
CA PRO A 155 -12.66 8.00 6.38
C PRO A 155 -11.16 8.31 6.17
N LYS A 156 -10.71 9.42 6.77
CA LYS A 156 -9.31 9.84 6.81
C LYS A 156 -8.60 9.31 8.07
N PRO A 157 -7.28 9.10 8.03
CA PRO A 157 -6.38 9.24 6.87
C PRO A 157 -6.21 7.94 6.06
N HIS A 158 -6.82 6.84 6.49
CA HIS A 158 -6.78 5.53 5.81
C HIS A 158 -8.09 4.78 5.96
N CYS A 159 -8.31 3.84 5.05
CA CYS A 159 -9.45 2.93 5.08
C CYS A 159 -9.12 1.62 4.35
N ILE A 160 -9.96 0.59 4.53
CA ILE A 160 -9.92 -0.62 3.71
C ILE A 160 -10.81 -0.41 2.47
N VAL A 161 -10.25 -0.63 1.28
CA VAL A 161 -11.02 -0.62 0.03
C VAL A 161 -11.69 -1.98 -0.13
N GLY A 162 -13.00 -2.00 0.06
CA GLY A 162 -13.82 -3.21 -0.08
C GLY A 162 -14.79 -3.12 -1.26
N PRO A 163 -15.62 -4.16 -1.49
CA PRO A 163 -16.56 -4.20 -2.62
C PRO A 163 -17.61 -3.09 -2.67
N LYS A 164 -17.82 -2.38 -1.56
CA LYS A 164 -18.79 -1.27 -1.43
C LYS A 164 -18.13 0.11 -1.42
N THR A 165 -16.81 0.17 -1.57
CA THR A 165 -16.07 1.44 -1.56
C THR A 165 -16.14 2.05 -2.96
N ASP A 166 -16.63 3.28 -3.06
CA ASP A 166 -16.66 4.02 -4.33
C ASP A 166 -15.24 4.47 -4.70
N ILE A 167 -14.78 4.12 -5.91
CA ILE A 167 -13.44 4.49 -6.39
C ILE A 167 -13.59 5.61 -7.42
N PHE A 168 -13.23 6.83 -7.03
CA PHE A 168 -13.21 7.98 -7.93
C PHE A 168 -11.85 8.09 -8.62
N TYR A 169 -11.84 7.97 -9.95
CA TYR A 169 -10.63 8.05 -10.78
C TYR A 169 -10.67 9.17 -11.82
N ASN A 170 -11.77 9.92 -11.87
CA ASN A 170 -11.95 11.02 -12.81
C ASN A 170 -11.13 12.24 -12.36
N GLY A 171 -10.17 12.65 -13.20
CA GLY A 171 -9.36 13.84 -13.00
C GLY A 171 -8.17 13.90 -13.97
N ALA A 172 -7.46 15.02 -13.95
CA ALA A 172 -6.19 15.14 -14.67
C ALA A 172 -5.11 14.30 -13.96
N PRO A 173 -4.17 13.69 -14.71
CA PRO A 173 -2.99 13.06 -14.11
C PRO A 173 -2.22 14.05 -13.23
N VAL A 174 -1.62 13.54 -12.17
CA VAL A 174 -0.87 14.34 -11.19
C VAL A 174 0.61 14.31 -11.56
N SER A 175 1.29 15.44 -11.43
CA SER A 175 2.73 15.46 -11.68
C SER A 175 3.49 14.70 -10.61
N ARG A 176 4.42 13.83 -11.03
CA ARG A 176 5.30 13.12 -10.09
C ARG A 176 6.01 14.07 -9.10
N GLN A 177 6.36 15.28 -9.54
CA GLN A 177 7.04 16.26 -8.68
C GLN A 177 6.17 16.77 -7.54
N ASP A 178 4.85 16.78 -7.70
CA ASP A 178 3.91 17.31 -6.70
C ASP A 178 3.62 16.31 -5.57
N VAL A 179 3.94 15.03 -5.77
CA VAL A 179 3.59 13.93 -4.85
C VAL A 179 4.81 13.29 -4.15
N LEU A 180 6.04 13.68 -4.51
CA LEU A 180 7.28 13.13 -3.93
C LEU A 180 7.63 13.74 -2.56
#